data_AF-A0A6C0INW2-F1
#
_entry.id   AF-A0A6C0INW2-F1
#
_cell.length_a   1.000
_cell.length_b   1.000
_cell.length_c   1.000
_cell.angle_alpha   90.00
_cell.angle_beta   90.00
_cell.angle_gamma   90.00
#
_symmetry.space_group_name_H-M   'P 1'
#
loop_
_entity.id
_entity.type
_entity.pdbx_description
1 polymer ?
#
loop_
_entity_poly.entity_id
_entity_poly.type
_entity_poly.pdbx_seq_one_letter_code
_entity_poly.pdbx_strand_id
1 'polypeptide(L)'
;MYKSIQEENRQPYVDTLEGDRLTYNISKISFMFVAFLVIAGGYANQIFSCSTQRFLSNNIYGKHLIGIGLIFMFIMLEGGWDFDKKEQDKHAVDWSNGNCFDSMIYALGIYTLFLLSSKTRIAWNMGFFFLLFVLYVTNTQRLYYFNRKRITQETNNNILKGEKVVLYALPVLLLTGIADYYIYKTNQLGKNFRLYYFFLGNPVCTNL
;
A
#
# COMPACT_ATOMS: atom_id res chain seq x y z
N MET A 1 26.70 -47.43 -6.87
CA MET A 1 27.42 -46.14 -6.99
C MET A 1 26.38 -45.05 -7.23
N TYR A 2 25.86 -44.48 -6.15
CA TYR A 2 24.79 -43.47 -6.14
C TYR A 2 25.47 -42.11 -5.92
N LYS A 3 25.52 -41.24 -6.94
CA LYS A 3 25.98 -39.86 -6.78
C LYS A 3 25.20 -38.92 -7.72
N SER A 4 24.43 -38.06 -7.07
CA SER A 4 24.17 -36.65 -7.39
C SER A 4 23.64 -36.28 -8.78
N ILE A 5 22.31 -36.29 -8.92
CA ILE A 5 21.57 -35.41 -9.85
C ILE A 5 20.43 -34.79 -9.04
N GLN A 6 20.68 -33.85 -8.12
CA GLN A 6 19.58 -33.15 -7.41
C GLN A 6 19.85 -31.71 -6.92
N GLU A 7 21.00 -31.09 -7.21
CA GLU A 7 21.29 -29.74 -6.69
C GLU A 7 21.25 -28.62 -7.73
N GLU A 8 21.42 -28.89 -9.03
CA GLU A 8 21.59 -27.82 -10.03
C GLU A 8 20.27 -27.13 -10.46
N ASN A 9 19.12 -27.80 -10.31
CA ASN A 9 17.82 -27.27 -10.79
C ASN A 9 16.95 -26.59 -9.72
N ARG A 10 17.40 -26.51 -8.47
CA ARG A 10 16.57 -25.98 -7.37
C ARG A 10 16.73 -24.48 -7.16
N GLN A 11 17.88 -23.90 -7.50
CA GLN A 11 18.17 -22.48 -7.31
C GLN A 11 17.50 -21.53 -8.32
N PRO A 12 17.38 -21.83 -9.63
CA PRO A 12 16.77 -20.87 -10.58
C PRO A 12 15.24 -20.79 -10.47
N TYR A 13 14.57 -21.85 -9.99
CA TYR A 13 13.10 -21.90 -9.89
C TYR A 13 12.55 -21.22 -8.63
N VAL A 14 13.28 -21.27 -7.51
CA VAL A 14 12.85 -20.64 -6.25
C VAL A 14 13.06 -19.12 -6.32
N ASP A 15 14.16 -18.65 -6.90
CA ASP A 15 14.43 -17.22 -7.11
C ASP A 15 13.44 -16.56 -8.08
N THR A 16 12.97 -17.29 -9.10
CA THR A 16 11.93 -16.78 -10.03
C THR A 16 10.56 -16.74 -9.37
N LEU A 17 10.15 -17.77 -8.62
CA LEU A 17 8.89 -17.78 -7.86
C LEU A 17 8.82 -16.69 -6.79
N GLU A 18 9.92 -16.45 -6.08
CA GLU A 18 10.00 -15.41 -5.06
C GLU A 18 10.08 -14.02 -5.71
N GLY A 19 10.80 -13.87 -6.84
CA GLY A 19 10.85 -12.65 -7.64
C GLY A 19 9.52 -12.27 -8.30
N ASP A 20 8.76 -13.27 -8.75
CA ASP A 20 7.43 -13.08 -9.34
C ASP A 20 6.37 -12.75 -8.28
N ARG A 21 6.40 -13.40 -7.11
CA ARG A 21 5.55 -13.01 -5.97
C ARG A 21 5.88 -11.60 -5.48
N LEU A 22 7.16 -11.26 -5.42
CA LEU A 22 7.59 -9.94 -4.99
C LEU A 22 7.19 -8.85 -5.99
N THR A 23 7.45 -9.05 -7.29
CA THR A 23 7.07 -8.09 -8.34
C THR A 23 5.55 -7.89 -8.38
N TYR A 24 4.79 -8.97 -8.25
CA TYR A 24 3.33 -8.92 -8.12
C TYR A 24 2.89 -8.10 -6.88
N ASN A 25 3.50 -8.33 -5.72
CA ASN A 25 3.20 -7.56 -4.51
C ASN A 25 3.65 -6.09 -4.61
N ILE A 26 4.74 -5.79 -5.33
CA ILE A 26 5.20 -4.41 -5.51
C ILE A 26 4.26 -3.60 -6.40
N SER A 27 3.72 -4.17 -7.48
CA SER A 27 2.70 -3.49 -8.32
C SER A 27 1.50 -3.06 -7.46
N LYS A 28 1.00 -3.98 -6.64
CA LYS A 28 -0.11 -3.77 -5.70
C LYS A 28 0.16 -2.68 -4.66
N ILE A 29 1.36 -2.70 -4.07
CA ILE A 29 1.79 -1.71 -3.07
C ILE A 29 1.99 -0.33 -3.69
N SER A 30 2.51 -0.30 -4.91
CA SER A 30 2.78 0.94 -5.60
C SER A 30 1.52 1.69 -6.00
N PHE A 31 0.44 0.95 -6.27
CA PHE A 31 -0.86 1.54 -6.56
C PHE A 31 -1.57 2.09 -5.32
N MET A 32 -1.20 1.63 -4.11
CA MET A 32 -1.63 2.29 -2.86
C MET A 32 -1.26 3.79 -2.87
N PHE A 33 -0.14 4.16 -3.47
CA PHE A 33 0.28 5.56 -3.61
C PHE A 33 -0.73 6.40 -4.42
N VAL A 34 -1.25 5.86 -5.53
CA VAL A 34 -2.24 6.54 -6.37
C VAL A 34 -3.55 6.73 -5.62
N ALA A 35 -4.02 5.68 -4.93
CA ALA A 35 -5.20 5.75 -4.08
C ALA A 35 -5.03 6.80 -2.96
N PHE A 36 -3.83 6.90 -2.38
CA PHE A 36 -3.50 7.85 -1.33
C PHE A 36 -3.50 9.30 -1.84
N LEU A 37 -3.00 9.56 -3.05
CA LEU A 37 -3.05 10.89 -3.66
C LEU A 37 -4.49 11.35 -3.92
N VAL A 38 -5.37 10.46 -4.36
CA VAL A 38 -6.79 10.77 -4.61
C VAL A 38 -7.54 11.06 -3.30
N ILE A 39 -7.29 10.26 -2.26
CA ILE A 39 -7.91 10.47 -0.93
C ILE A 39 -7.37 11.74 -0.27
N ALA A 40 -6.07 12.02 -0.39
CA ALA A 40 -5.43 13.21 0.17
C ALA A 40 -5.82 14.51 -0.56
N GLY A 41 -6.36 14.40 -1.79
CA GLY A 41 -6.64 15.53 -2.67
C GLY A 41 -7.59 16.58 -2.09
N GLY A 42 -8.57 16.19 -1.23
CA GLY A 42 -9.40 17.06 -0.36
C GLY A 42 -10.25 18.18 -1.01
N TYR A 43 -9.91 18.59 -2.22
CA TYR A 43 -10.39 19.76 -2.96
C TYR A 43 -11.82 19.56 -3.48
N ALA A 44 -12.22 18.31 -3.73
CA ALA A 44 -13.56 17.97 -4.20
C ALA A 44 -14.67 18.34 -3.21
N ASN A 45 -14.36 18.49 -1.91
CA ASN A 45 -15.35 18.88 -0.90
C ASN A 45 -16.04 20.21 -1.22
N GLN A 46 -15.37 21.16 -1.87
CA GLN A 46 -15.95 22.46 -2.17
C GLN A 46 -16.91 22.44 -3.37
N ILE A 47 -16.93 21.36 -4.15
CA ILE A 47 -17.72 21.22 -5.39
C ILE A 47 -19.06 20.51 -5.13
N PHE A 48 -19.17 19.74 -4.04
CA PHE A 48 -20.38 18.96 -3.75
C PHE A 48 -21.54 19.80 -3.20
N SER A 49 -22.75 19.25 -3.24
CA SER A 49 -23.94 19.88 -2.62
C SER A 49 -23.76 20.10 -1.12
N CYS A 50 -24.42 21.11 -0.53
CA CYS A 50 -24.34 21.39 0.91
C CYS A 50 -24.68 20.17 1.79
N SER A 51 -25.62 19.32 1.36
CA SER A 51 -25.96 18.08 2.08
C SER A 51 -24.79 17.09 2.09
N THR A 52 -24.18 16.86 0.93
CA THR A 52 -23.00 16.00 0.78
C THR A 52 -21.81 16.59 1.55
N GLN A 53 -21.57 17.89 1.47
CA GLN A 53 -20.51 18.56 2.25
C GLN A 53 -20.72 18.38 3.75
N ARG A 54 -21.96 18.52 4.24
CA ARG A 54 -22.30 18.34 5.65
C ARG A 54 -22.07 16.89 6.09
N PHE A 55 -22.43 15.92 5.26
CA PHE A 55 -22.16 14.50 5.51
C PHE A 55 -20.65 14.24 5.58
N LEU A 56 -19.90 14.68 4.57
CA LEU A 56 -18.45 14.49 4.49
C LEU A 56 -17.69 15.24 5.57
N SER A 57 -18.18 16.36 6.07
CA SER A 57 -17.49 17.14 7.10
C SER A 57 -17.72 16.59 8.50
N ASN A 58 -18.97 16.17 8.79
CA ASN A 58 -19.41 15.84 10.15
C ASN A 58 -19.48 14.34 10.44
N ASN A 59 -19.61 13.49 9.42
CA ASN A 59 -19.70 12.04 9.61
C ASN A 59 -18.35 11.36 9.38
N ILE A 60 -17.67 11.04 10.47
CA ILE A 60 -16.40 10.31 10.46
C ILE A 60 -16.50 8.96 9.74
N TYR A 61 -17.59 8.23 9.95
CA TYR A 61 -17.82 6.94 9.31
C TYR A 61 -18.03 7.11 7.80
N GLY A 62 -18.68 8.20 7.38
CA GLY A 62 -18.80 8.56 5.97
C GLY A 62 -17.45 8.80 5.29
N LYS A 63 -16.52 9.50 5.97
CA LYS A 63 -15.14 9.69 5.49
C LYS A 63 -14.42 8.36 5.31
N HIS A 64 -14.53 7.45 6.29
CA HIS A 64 -13.90 6.14 6.23
C HIS A 64 -14.50 5.25 5.14
N LEU A 65 -15.83 5.22 5.00
CA LEU A 65 -16.53 4.46 3.97
C LEU A 65 -16.06 4.87 2.56
N ILE A 66 -15.93 6.16 2.30
CA ILE A 66 -15.45 6.66 1.01
C ILE A 66 -13.96 6.34 0.81
N GLY A 67 -13.14 6.48 1.84
CA GLY A 67 -11.72 6.10 1.76
C GLY A 67 -11.52 4.61 1.42
N ILE A 68 -12.27 3.73 2.08
CA ILE A 68 -12.27 2.28 1.79
C ILE A 68 -12.80 2.03 0.37
N GLY A 69 -13.93 2.65 0.02
CA GLY A 69 -14.55 2.49 -1.29
C GLY A 69 -13.64 2.90 -2.44
N LEU A 70 -12.88 3.99 -2.28
CA LEU A 70 -11.89 4.42 -3.27
C LEU A 70 -10.78 3.38 -3.48
N ILE A 71 -10.17 2.89 -2.39
CA ILE A 71 -9.12 1.85 -2.48
C ILE A 71 -9.68 0.57 -3.10
N PHE A 72 -10.89 0.16 -2.68
CA PHE A 72 -11.55 -1.01 -3.22
C PHE A 72 -11.80 -0.89 -4.73
N MET A 73 -12.35 0.24 -5.18
CA MET A 73 -12.59 0.50 -6.60
C MET A 73 -11.30 0.47 -7.41
N PHE A 74 -10.24 1.05 -6.87
CA PHE A 74 -8.92 0.99 -7.46
C PHE A 74 -8.44 -0.46 -7.62
N ILE A 75 -8.48 -1.29 -6.56
CA ILE A 75 -8.08 -2.71 -6.63
C ILE A 75 -8.88 -3.45 -7.69
N MET A 76 -10.19 -3.23 -7.77
CA MET A 76 -11.04 -3.86 -8.78
C MET A 76 -10.68 -3.41 -10.19
N LEU A 77 -10.33 -2.14 -10.42
CA LEU A 77 -9.88 -1.65 -11.73
C LEU A 77 -8.57 -2.33 -12.21
N GLU A 78 -7.73 -2.79 -11.28
CA GLU A 78 -6.54 -3.62 -11.59
C GLU A 78 -6.87 -5.12 -11.76
N GLY A 79 -8.14 -5.44 -12.00
CA GLY A 79 -8.62 -6.81 -12.20
C GLY A 79 -8.93 -7.56 -10.92
N GLY A 80 -8.98 -6.87 -9.78
CA GLY A 80 -9.19 -7.44 -8.45
C GLY A 80 -8.08 -8.37 -8.00
N TRP A 81 -8.04 -8.62 -6.70
CA TRP A 81 -6.99 -9.41 -6.07
C TRP A 81 -7.60 -10.63 -5.40
N ASP A 82 -6.94 -11.77 -5.58
CA ASP A 82 -7.28 -13.03 -4.93
C ASP A 82 -6.16 -13.44 -3.97
N PHE A 83 -6.48 -14.20 -2.92
CA PHE A 83 -5.45 -14.81 -2.07
C PHE A 83 -4.72 -15.96 -2.78
N ASP A 84 -5.38 -16.65 -3.71
CA ASP A 84 -4.77 -17.65 -4.57
C ASP A 84 -4.38 -17.06 -5.93
N LYS A 85 -3.07 -16.90 -6.11
CA LYS A 85 -2.49 -16.46 -7.39
C LYS A 85 -2.91 -17.35 -8.57
N LYS A 86 -3.08 -18.67 -8.35
CA LYS A 86 -3.48 -19.58 -9.43
C LYS A 86 -4.89 -19.30 -9.92
N GLU A 87 -5.81 -18.95 -9.01
CA GLU A 87 -7.17 -18.54 -9.38
C GLU A 87 -7.14 -17.20 -10.12
N GLN A 88 -6.38 -16.23 -9.60
CA GLN A 88 -6.22 -14.93 -10.23
C GLN A 88 -5.67 -14.99 -11.67
N ASP A 89 -4.71 -15.90 -11.92
CA ASP A 89 -4.05 -16.00 -13.22
C ASP A 89 -4.88 -16.77 -14.28
N LYS A 90 -6.08 -17.29 -13.93
CA LYS A 90 -6.94 -18.04 -14.88
C LYS A 90 -7.52 -17.15 -15.99
N HIS A 91 -7.74 -15.89 -15.69
CA HIS A 91 -8.29 -14.92 -16.62
C HIS A 91 -7.40 -13.69 -16.70
N ALA A 92 -7.47 -13.00 -17.84
CA ALA A 92 -6.76 -11.74 -17.99
C ALA A 92 -7.33 -10.68 -17.03
N VAL A 93 -6.49 -9.70 -16.70
CA VAL A 93 -6.82 -8.54 -15.87
C VAL A 93 -8.01 -7.80 -16.49
N ASP A 94 -9.16 -7.90 -15.84
CA ASP A 94 -10.40 -7.20 -16.17
C ASP A 94 -11.16 -6.93 -14.87
N TRP A 95 -11.77 -5.75 -14.77
CA TRP A 95 -12.48 -5.29 -13.58
C TRP A 95 -13.61 -6.21 -13.12
N SER A 96 -14.14 -7.05 -14.01
CA SER A 96 -15.19 -8.02 -13.74
C SER A 96 -14.68 -9.42 -13.36
N ASN A 97 -13.40 -9.72 -13.60
CA ASN A 97 -12.79 -11.04 -13.32
C ASN A 97 -12.22 -11.16 -11.90
N GLY A 98 -12.16 -10.04 -11.17
CA GLY A 98 -11.59 -9.98 -9.84
C GLY A 98 -12.48 -10.56 -8.74
N ASN A 99 -11.88 -11.26 -7.78
CA ASN A 99 -12.57 -11.67 -6.57
C ASN A 99 -12.90 -10.45 -5.69
N CYS A 100 -14.17 -10.09 -5.66
CA CYS A 100 -14.66 -8.92 -4.93
C CYS A 100 -14.46 -9.02 -3.41
N PHE A 101 -14.63 -10.21 -2.82
CA PHE A 101 -14.52 -10.39 -1.37
C PHE A 101 -13.07 -10.29 -0.89
N ASP A 102 -12.16 -10.96 -1.58
CA ASP A 102 -10.73 -10.90 -1.28
C ASP A 102 -10.21 -9.46 -1.49
N SER A 103 -10.62 -8.82 -2.59
CA SER A 103 -10.30 -7.43 -2.88
C SER A 103 -10.80 -6.48 -1.78
N MET A 104 -11.98 -6.71 -1.21
CA MET A 104 -12.49 -5.93 -0.09
C MET A 104 -11.64 -6.11 1.18
N ILE A 105 -11.18 -7.34 1.47
CA ILE A 105 -10.28 -7.59 2.61
C ILE A 105 -8.94 -6.87 2.41
N TYR A 106 -8.36 -6.94 1.21
CA TYR A 106 -7.17 -6.18 0.87
C TYR A 106 -7.40 -4.67 1.00
N ALA A 107 -8.54 -4.15 0.54
CA ALA A 107 -8.88 -2.73 0.66
C ALA A 107 -8.93 -2.26 2.12
N LEU A 108 -9.55 -3.05 3.00
CA LEU A 108 -9.59 -2.77 4.45
C LEU A 108 -8.18 -2.78 5.06
N GLY A 109 -7.33 -3.74 4.68
CA GLY A 109 -5.95 -3.81 5.14
C GLY A 109 -5.11 -2.61 4.70
N ILE A 110 -5.17 -2.27 3.41
CA ILE A 110 -4.48 -1.11 2.83
C ILE A 110 -4.99 0.19 3.45
N TYR A 111 -6.30 0.34 3.63
CA TYR A 111 -6.88 1.52 4.26
C TYR A 111 -6.46 1.65 5.72
N THR A 112 -6.30 0.55 6.44
CA THR A 112 -5.77 0.56 7.80
C THR A 112 -4.32 1.05 7.82
N LEU A 113 -3.47 0.56 6.91
CA LEU A 113 -2.09 1.03 6.77
C LEU A 113 -2.04 2.53 6.41
N PHE A 114 -2.92 2.99 5.53
CA PHE A 114 -3.07 4.41 5.19
C PHE A 114 -3.40 5.27 6.40
N LEU A 115 -4.43 4.88 7.16
CA LEU A 115 -4.86 5.60 8.35
C LEU A 115 -3.71 5.71 9.34
N LEU A 116 -3.02 4.61 9.60
CA LEU A 116 -1.86 4.58 10.47
C LEU A 116 -0.74 5.51 10.00
N SER A 117 -0.39 5.45 8.71
CA SER A 117 0.63 6.34 8.12
C SER A 117 0.25 7.81 8.27
N SER A 118 -1.01 8.16 7.97
CA SER A 118 -1.51 9.53 7.99
C SER A 118 -1.49 10.20 9.37
N LYS A 119 -1.46 9.39 10.44
CA LYS A 119 -1.39 9.87 11.83
C LYS A 119 0.03 10.18 12.30
N THR A 120 1.04 9.63 11.63
CA THR A 120 2.44 9.84 12.02
C THR A 120 2.84 11.31 11.85
N ARG A 121 3.91 11.74 12.55
CA ARG A 121 4.44 13.08 12.35
C ARG A 121 4.85 13.28 10.90
N ILE A 122 4.71 14.50 10.41
CA ILE A 122 4.86 14.83 8.98
C ILE A 122 6.19 14.34 8.38
N ALA A 123 7.30 14.39 9.14
CA ALA A 123 8.61 13.91 8.68
C ALA A 123 8.63 12.39 8.41
N TRP A 124 8.09 11.58 9.33
CA TRP A 124 7.97 10.13 9.14
C TRP A 124 7.03 9.80 7.99
N ASN A 125 5.89 10.50 7.93
CA ASN A 125 4.92 10.29 6.85
C ASN A 125 5.52 10.61 5.47
N MET A 126 6.23 11.76 5.33
CA MET A 126 6.92 12.12 4.10
C MET A 126 7.99 11.08 3.72
N GLY A 127 8.78 10.60 4.69
CA GLY A 127 9.77 9.55 4.45
C GLY A 127 9.13 8.25 3.96
N PHE A 128 8.03 7.83 4.57
CA PHE A 128 7.26 6.66 4.17
C PHE A 128 6.74 6.77 2.73
N PHE A 129 6.07 7.89 2.42
CA PHE A 129 5.53 8.15 1.08
C PHE A 129 6.62 8.28 0.01
N PHE A 130 7.76 8.89 0.35
CA PHE A 130 8.89 9.00 -0.56
C PHE A 130 9.48 7.62 -0.89
N LEU A 131 9.64 6.74 0.09
CA LEU A 131 10.11 5.37 -0.16
C LEU A 131 9.11 4.56 -1.00
N LEU A 132 7.80 4.71 -0.76
CA LEU A 132 6.76 4.10 -1.61
C LEU A 132 6.86 4.61 -3.06
N PHE A 133 7.06 5.92 -3.24
CA PHE A 133 7.22 6.52 -4.56
C PHE A 133 8.48 6.00 -5.28
N VAL A 134 9.62 5.94 -4.59
CA VAL A 134 10.85 5.37 -5.13
C VAL A 134 10.65 3.90 -5.51
N LEU A 135 10.02 3.11 -4.65
CA LEU A 135 9.71 1.71 -4.92
C LEU A 135 8.82 1.56 -6.16
N TYR A 136 7.78 2.38 -6.30
CA TYR A 136 6.93 2.38 -7.49
C TYR A 136 7.68 2.70 -8.77
N VAL A 137 8.40 3.82 -8.79
CA VAL A 137 9.10 4.29 -9.99
C VAL A 137 10.18 3.29 -10.40
N THR A 138 10.97 2.79 -9.44
CA THR A 138 12.03 1.81 -9.73
C THR A 138 11.46 0.50 -10.24
N ASN A 139 10.42 -0.03 -9.61
CA ASN A 139 9.77 -1.28 -10.05
C ASN A 139 9.13 -1.16 -11.42
N THR A 140 8.33 -0.10 -11.65
CA THR A 140 7.69 0.15 -12.93
C THR A 140 8.73 0.28 -14.04
N GLN A 141 9.80 1.04 -13.79
CA GLN A 141 10.83 1.27 -14.79
C GLN A 141 11.69 0.02 -15.03
N ARG A 142 12.03 -0.73 -13.98
CA ARG A 142 12.72 -2.03 -14.09
C ARG A 142 11.93 -2.96 -14.97
N LEU A 143 10.63 -3.14 -14.69
CA LEU A 143 9.76 -4.03 -15.46
C LEU A 143 9.60 -3.54 -16.91
N TYR A 144 9.46 -2.23 -17.12
CA TYR A 144 9.39 -1.61 -18.44
C TYR A 144 10.63 -1.94 -19.30
N TYR A 145 11.84 -1.84 -18.72
CA TYR A 145 13.09 -2.14 -19.42
C TYR A 145 13.34 -3.64 -19.57
N PHE A 146 13.03 -4.43 -18.56
CA PHE A 146 13.20 -5.88 -18.58
C PHE A 146 12.33 -6.54 -19.64
N ASN A 147 11.03 -6.20 -19.69
CA ASN A 147 10.08 -6.75 -20.67
C ASN A 147 10.45 -6.39 -22.12
N ARG A 148 11.23 -5.32 -22.32
CA ARG A 148 11.75 -4.88 -23.62
C ARG A 148 13.18 -5.32 -23.89
N LYS A 149 13.73 -6.23 -23.06
CA LYS A 149 15.09 -6.77 -23.18
C LYS A 149 16.18 -5.68 -23.22
N ARG A 150 15.96 -4.54 -22.57
CA ARG A 150 16.90 -3.42 -22.49
C ARG A 150 17.92 -3.56 -21.35
N ILE A 151 17.67 -4.45 -20.40
CA ILE A 151 18.57 -4.77 -19.29
C ILE A 151 18.76 -6.29 -19.23
N THR A 152 19.91 -6.74 -18.71
CA THR A 152 20.21 -8.17 -18.54
C THR A 152 19.50 -8.74 -17.31
N GLN A 153 19.42 -10.07 -17.21
CA GLN A 153 18.88 -10.76 -16.04
C GLN A 153 19.64 -10.38 -14.76
N GLU A 154 20.96 -10.24 -14.85
CA GLU A 154 21.81 -9.87 -13.71
C GLU A 154 21.46 -8.47 -13.20
N THR A 155 21.34 -7.48 -14.10
CA THR A 155 20.93 -6.12 -13.73
C THR A 155 19.53 -6.12 -13.11
N ASN A 156 18.58 -6.87 -13.68
CA ASN A 156 17.24 -7.00 -13.14
C ASN A 156 17.25 -7.56 -11.70
N ASN A 157 18.03 -8.61 -11.45
CA ASN A 157 18.14 -9.22 -10.12
C ASN A 157 18.79 -8.27 -9.10
N ASN A 158 19.78 -7.48 -9.51
CA ASN A 158 20.42 -6.49 -8.64
C ASN A 158 19.45 -5.35 -8.26
N ILE A 159 18.67 -4.83 -9.21
CA ILE A 159 17.64 -3.82 -8.90
C ILE A 159 16.57 -4.43 -7.99
N LEU A 160 16.12 -5.66 -8.27
CA LEU A 160 15.13 -6.37 -7.45
C LEU A 160 15.60 -6.56 -6.00
N LYS A 161 16.89 -6.84 -5.76
CA LYS A 161 17.46 -6.88 -4.41
C LYS A 161 17.34 -5.52 -3.71
N GLY A 162 17.60 -4.42 -4.42
CA GLY A 162 17.38 -3.07 -3.91
C GLY A 162 15.91 -2.80 -3.56
N GLU A 163 14.99 -3.17 -4.45
CA GLU A 163 13.54 -3.08 -4.21
C GLU A 163 13.11 -3.89 -2.97
N LYS A 164 13.66 -5.12 -2.78
CA LYS A 164 13.43 -5.92 -1.55
C LYS A 164 13.85 -5.17 -0.29
N VAL A 165 15.03 -4.54 -0.30
CA VAL A 165 15.53 -3.77 0.87
C VAL A 165 14.60 -2.60 1.19
N VAL A 166 14.19 -1.82 0.18
CA VAL A 166 13.24 -0.71 0.36
C VAL A 166 11.90 -1.21 0.88
N LEU A 167 11.39 -2.32 0.32
CA LEU A 167 10.15 -2.94 0.76
C LEU A 167 10.18 -3.34 2.23
N TYR A 168 11.26 -3.93 2.72
CA TYR A 168 11.42 -4.29 4.13
C TYR A 168 11.65 -3.08 5.04
N ALA A 169 12.17 -1.97 4.53
CA ALA A 169 12.34 -0.73 5.29
C ALA A 169 11.01 -0.01 5.57
N LEU A 170 10.03 -0.11 4.66
CA LEU A 170 8.70 0.52 4.80
C LEU A 170 7.96 0.17 6.10
N PRO A 171 7.76 -1.12 6.47
CA PRO A 171 7.08 -1.45 7.72
C PRO A 171 7.86 -0.98 8.96
N VAL A 172 9.20 -1.01 8.91
CA VAL A 172 10.04 -0.49 10.01
C VAL A 172 9.78 1.00 10.19
N LEU A 173 9.84 1.79 9.11
CA LEU A 173 9.63 3.23 9.15
C LEU A 173 8.21 3.59 9.64
N LEU A 174 7.20 2.88 9.14
CA LEU A 174 5.82 3.04 9.59
C LEU A 174 5.65 2.76 11.08
N LEU A 175 6.17 1.62 11.58
CA LEU A 175 6.09 1.26 12.99
C LEU A 175 6.84 2.27 13.88
N THR A 176 8.02 2.73 13.46
CA THR A 176 8.75 3.79 14.19
C THR A 176 7.97 5.09 14.23
N GLY A 177 7.35 5.50 13.12
CA GLY A 177 6.55 6.72 13.05
C GLY A 177 5.29 6.64 13.92
N ILE A 178 4.64 5.47 13.99
CA ILE A 178 3.48 5.23 14.86
C ILE A 178 3.89 5.27 16.32
N ALA A 179 4.96 4.57 16.70
CA ALA A 179 5.44 4.51 18.09
C ALA A 179 5.85 5.88 18.60
N ASP A 180 6.60 6.63 17.79
CA ASP A 180 7.01 8.00 18.07
C ASP A 180 5.81 8.95 18.22
N TYR A 181 4.83 8.86 17.33
CA TYR A 181 3.60 9.65 17.44
C TYR A 181 2.76 9.27 18.67
N TYR A 182 2.69 7.99 19.01
CA TYR A 182 2.00 7.50 20.20
C TYR A 182 2.62 8.02 21.48
N ILE A 183 3.95 7.98 21.61
CA ILE A 183 4.68 8.53 22.75
C ILE A 183 4.43 10.04 22.85
N TYR A 184 4.57 10.76 21.73
CA TYR A 184 4.33 12.20 21.67
C TYR A 184 2.92 12.56 22.16
N LYS A 185 1.88 11.87 21.67
CA LYS A 185 0.49 12.14 22.07
C LYS A 185 0.17 11.73 23.50
N THR A 186 0.73 10.62 23.98
CA THR A 186 0.57 10.20 25.37
C THR A 186 1.20 11.22 26.32
N ASN A 187 2.39 11.74 26.00
CA ASN A 187 3.03 12.80 26.78
C ASN A 187 2.25 14.12 26.74
N GLN A 188 1.64 14.47 25.60
CA GLN A 188 0.88 15.71 25.44
C GLN A 188 -0.47 15.68 26.17
N LEU A 189 -1.20 14.57 26.10
CA LEU A 189 -2.59 14.46 26.58
C LEU A 189 -2.69 13.84 27.97
N GLY A 190 -1.67 13.11 28.43
CA GLY A 190 -1.64 12.43 29.72
C GLY A 190 -2.91 11.58 29.93
N LYS A 191 -3.67 11.89 30.99
CA LYS A 191 -4.90 11.18 31.37
C LYS A 191 -6.08 11.35 30.40
N ASN A 192 -6.01 12.34 29.49
CA ASN A 192 -7.06 12.57 28.49
C ASN A 192 -6.82 11.81 27.19
N PHE A 193 -5.75 11.01 27.11
CA PHE A 193 -5.49 10.17 25.94
C PHE A 193 -6.57 9.11 25.78
N ARG A 194 -7.16 9.02 24.58
CA ARG A 194 -8.13 7.97 24.22
C ARG A 194 -7.71 7.34 22.90
N LEU A 195 -7.54 6.02 22.91
CA LEU A 195 -7.17 5.21 21.74
C LEU A 195 -8.15 5.39 20.57
N TYR A 196 -9.44 5.59 20.84
CA TYR A 196 -10.43 5.84 19.79
C TYR A 196 -10.07 7.05 18.90
N TYR A 197 -9.66 8.17 19.52
CA TYR A 197 -9.22 9.37 18.78
C TYR A 197 -7.82 9.23 18.18
N PHE A 198 -7.09 8.18 18.52
CA PHE A 198 -5.83 7.84 17.88
C PHE A 198 -6.07 7.16 16.52
N PHE A 199 -6.94 6.14 16.50
CA PHE A 199 -7.17 5.31 15.31
C PHE A 199 -8.28 5.83 14.39
N LEU A 200 -9.41 6.28 14.94
CA LEU A 200 -10.61 6.60 14.16
C LEU A 200 -10.87 8.10 14.11
N GLY A 201 -10.69 8.81 15.23
CA GLY A 201 -11.00 10.24 15.35
C GLY A 201 -9.85 11.20 15.05
N ASN A 202 -10.14 12.48 14.83
CA ASN A 202 -9.18 13.57 15.06
C ASN A 202 -9.70 14.41 16.23
N PRO A 203 -8.88 14.77 17.22
CA PRO A 203 -9.26 15.84 18.14
C PRO A 203 -9.45 17.12 17.32
N VAL A 204 -10.49 17.90 17.63
CA VAL A 204 -10.78 19.17 16.94
C VAL A 204 -9.54 20.07 17.03
N CYS A 205 -8.99 20.46 15.88
CA CYS A 205 -7.89 21.44 15.83
C CYS A 205 -8.41 22.74 16.44
N THR A 206 -7.80 23.16 17.56
CA THR A 206 -8.33 24.27 18.36
C THR A 206 -8.00 25.63 17.75
N ASN A 207 -7.07 25.71 16.80
CA ASN A 207 -6.77 26.88 15.99
C ASN A 207 -6.29 26.42 14.60
N LEU A 208 -6.93 26.92 13.56
CA LEU A 208 -6.48 26.87 12.16
C LEU A 208 -6.14 28.32 11.75
#